data_AF-A0A956LV72-F1
#
_entry.id   AF-A0A956LV72-F1
#
_cell.length_a   1.000
_cell.length_b   1.000
_cell.length_c   1.000
_cell.angle_alpha   90.00
_cell.angle_beta   90.00
_cell.angle_gamma   90.00
#
_symmetry.space_group_name_H-M   'P 1'
#
loop_
_entity.id
_entity.type
_entity.pdbx_description
1 polymer ?
#
loop_
_entity_poly.entity_id
_entity_poly.type
_entity_poly.pdbx_seq_one_letter_code
_entity_poly.pdbx_strand_id
1 'polypeptide(L)'
;MFLFEIFFLLLVLTTVVSLVLAGIAALRGRLARAGGILRRLAIGAGLYLVALVVASIVMPRAVYPVGQRQCFDDWCIGVVDSHLEQHGEAGAIMEVTLELSSRARRRPQRELGTAVYVVDRTGKRYEPLPEPNQPPLDVLL
;
A
#
# COMPACT_ATOMS: atom_id res chain seq x y z
N MET A 1 7.91 4.67 6.10
CA MET A 1 6.96 5.44 5.28
C MET A 1 7.43 6.88 5.09
N PHE A 2 7.53 7.72 6.13
CA PHE A 2 7.83 9.18 6.01
C PHE A 2 8.90 9.65 5.01
N LEU A 3 10.02 8.93 4.87
CA LEU A 3 11.08 9.33 3.93
C LEU A 3 10.65 9.24 2.46
N PHE A 4 9.96 8.16 2.07
CA PHE A 4 9.50 7.99 0.68
C PHE A 4 8.48 9.05 0.30
N GLU A 5 7.56 9.38 1.20
CA GLU A 5 6.59 10.45 0.98
C GLU A 5 7.28 11.82 0.82
N ILE A 6 8.31 12.12 1.61
CA ILE A 6 9.09 13.36 1.48
C ILE A 6 9.83 13.40 0.13
N PHE A 7 10.51 12.32 -0.26
CA PHE A 7 11.20 12.26 -1.56
C PHE A 7 10.22 12.38 -2.73
N PHE A 8 9.04 11.76 -2.62
CA PHE A 8 7.97 11.92 -3.60
C PHE A 8 7.51 13.38 -3.73
N LEU A 9 7.23 14.05 -2.61
CA LEU A 9 6.82 15.46 -2.62
C LEU A 9 7.90 16.37 -3.20
N LEU A 10 9.18 16.13 -2.89
CA LEU A 10 10.31 16.84 -3.49
C LEU A 10 10.40 16.59 -5.00
N LEU A 11 10.18 15.35 -5.45
CA LEU A 11 10.14 15.02 -6.87
C LEU A 11 9.00 15.76 -7.58
N VAL A 12 7.80 15.80 -6.99
CA VAL A 12 6.66 16.55 -7.54
C VAL A 12 7.00 18.04 -7.64
N LEU A 13 7.54 18.64 -6.58
CA LEU A 13 7.90 20.05 -6.56
C LEU A 13 8.98 20.38 -7.62
N THR A 14 10.03 19.58 -7.68
CA THR A 14 11.11 19.75 -8.67
C THR A 14 10.63 19.55 -10.10
N THR A 15 9.67 18.64 -10.32
CA THR A 15 8.99 18.45 -11.60
C THR A 15 8.23 19.71 -12.01
N VAL A 16 7.38 20.26 -11.13
CA VAL A 16 6.61 21.48 -11.39
C VAL A 16 7.54 22.65 -11.74
N VAL A 17 8.57 22.90 -10.92
CA VAL A 17 9.54 23.98 -11.15
C VAL A 17 10.29 23.77 -12.48
N SER A 18 10.74 22.55 -12.76
CA SER A 18 11.47 22.24 -13.99
C SER A 18 10.61 22.42 -15.24
N LEU A 19 9.33 22.04 -15.18
CA LEU A 19 8.38 22.23 -16.28
C LEU A 19 8.10 23.71 -16.54
N VAL A 20 7.94 24.53 -15.49
CA VAL A 20 7.77 25.98 -15.62
C VAL A 20 9.01 26.61 -16.27
N LEU A 21 10.21 26.25 -15.79
CA LEU A 21 11.47 26.77 -16.36
C LEU A 21 11.68 26.32 -17.82
N ALA A 22 11.34 25.08 -18.15
CA ALA A 22 11.41 24.57 -19.51
C ALA A 22 10.40 25.28 -20.43
N GLY A 23 9.17 25.52 -19.95
CA GLY A 23 8.15 26.27 -20.67
C GLY A 23 8.57 27.72 -20.94
N ILE A 24 9.09 28.42 -19.94
CA ILE A 24 9.65 29.78 -20.11
C ILE A 24 10.81 29.77 -21.13
N ALA A 25 11.69 28.77 -21.08
CA ALA A 25 12.80 28.65 -22.02
C ALA A 25 12.32 28.37 -23.46
N ALA A 26 11.30 27.54 -23.62
CA ALA A 26 10.68 27.24 -24.91
C ALA A 26 9.97 28.46 -25.51
N LEU A 27 9.20 29.21 -24.70
CA LEU A 27 8.56 30.47 -25.12
C LEU A 27 9.59 31.53 -25.54
N ARG A 28 10.79 31.50 -24.96
CA ARG A 28 11.93 32.35 -25.34
C ARG A 28 12.74 31.80 -26.53
N GLY A 29 12.24 30.78 -27.23
CA GLY A 29 12.87 30.15 -28.40
C GLY A 29 14.08 29.27 -28.09
N ARG A 30 14.40 29.01 -26.81
CA ARG A 30 15.60 28.25 -26.39
C ARG A 30 15.31 26.76 -26.24
N LEU A 31 14.90 26.11 -27.33
CA LEU A 31 14.48 24.71 -27.34
C LEU A 31 15.56 23.73 -26.84
N ALA A 32 16.84 23.97 -27.18
CA ALA A 32 17.95 23.15 -26.69
C ALA A 32 18.08 23.19 -25.16
N ARG A 33 17.83 24.35 -24.54
CA ARG A 33 17.88 24.51 -23.07
C ARG A 33 16.67 23.86 -22.41
N ALA A 34 15.48 23.99 -23.00
CA ALA A 34 14.28 23.31 -22.53
C ALA A 34 14.43 21.78 -22.58
N GLY A 35 14.97 21.24 -23.68
CA GLY A 35 15.28 19.82 -23.82
C GLY A 35 16.31 19.32 -22.79
N GLY A 36 17.33 20.12 -22.49
CA GLY A 36 18.30 19.80 -21.43
C GLY A 36 17.67 19.71 -20.03
N ILE A 37 16.75 20.61 -19.71
CA ILE A 37 16.00 20.60 -18.43
C ILE A 37 15.12 19.34 -18.35
N LEU A 38 14.34 19.06 -19.39
CA LEU A 38 13.47 17.89 -19.45
C LEU A 38 14.24 16.58 -19.37
N ARG A 39 15.40 16.49 -20.04
CA ARG A 39 16.25 15.30 -19.98
C ARG A 39 16.77 15.02 -18.57
N ARG A 40 17.23 16.05 -17.85
CA ARG A 40 17.69 15.90 -16.46
C ARG A 40 16.56 15.48 -15.54
N LEU A 41 15.38 16.07 -15.72
CA LEU A 41 14.18 15.69 -14.98
C LEU A 41 13.80 14.23 -15.23
N ALA A 42 13.79 13.79 -16.49
CA ALA A 42 13.49 12.41 -16.87
C ALA A 42 14.49 11.41 -16.26
N ILE A 43 15.79 11.73 -16.26
CA ILE A 43 16.81 10.90 -15.62
C ILE A 43 16.56 10.81 -14.11
N GLY A 44 16.31 11.94 -13.44
CA GLY A 44 16.03 11.97 -12.01
C GLY A 44 14.78 11.17 -11.63
N ALA A 45 13.69 11.33 -12.38
CA ALA A 45 12.47 10.56 -12.19
C ALA A 45 12.69 9.06 -12.43
N GLY A 46 13.45 8.69 -13.46
CA GLY A 46 13.82 7.30 -13.73
C GLY A 46 14.62 6.67 -12.58
N LEU A 47 15.62 7.37 -12.05
CA LEU A 47 16.39 6.88 -10.90
C LEU A 47 15.53 6.71 -9.65
N TYR A 48 14.61 7.64 -9.39
CA TYR A 48 13.67 7.53 -8.28
C TYR A 48 12.75 6.31 -8.42
N LEU A 49 12.20 6.06 -9.61
CA LEU A 49 11.37 4.89 -9.88
C LEU A 49 12.14 3.58 -9.67
N VAL A 50 13.38 3.50 -10.15
CA VAL A 50 14.23 2.32 -9.91
C VAL A 50 14.44 2.10 -8.41
N ALA A 51 14.75 3.16 -7.66
CA ALA A 51 14.91 3.08 -6.20
C ALA A 51 13.63 2.60 -5.50
N LEU A 52 12.45 3.07 -5.93
CA LEU A 52 11.16 2.60 -5.41
C LEU A 52 10.93 1.12 -5.69
N VAL A 53 11.21 0.64 -6.90
CA VAL A 53 11.03 -0.78 -7.26
C VAL A 53 11.96 -1.65 -6.43
N VAL A 54 13.24 -1.27 -6.31
CA VAL A 54 14.19 -2.00 -5.48
C VAL A 54 13.74 -2.01 -4.02
N ALA A 55 13.32 -0.87 -3.48
CA ALA A 55 12.79 -0.79 -2.12
C ALA A 55 11.56 -1.69 -1.95
N SER A 56 10.61 -1.69 -2.88
CA SER A 56 9.40 -2.53 -2.81
C SER A 56 9.70 -4.02 -2.80
N ILE A 57 10.80 -4.46 -3.41
CA ILE A 57 11.19 -5.88 -3.45
C ILE A 57 11.99 -6.26 -2.19
N VAL A 58 12.87 -5.36 -1.74
CA VAL A 58 13.83 -5.64 -0.65
C VAL A 58 13.21 -5.40 0.73
N MET A 59 12.28 -4.47 0.85
CA MET A 59 11.74 -4.10 2.16
C MET A 59 10.89 -5.25 2.72
N PRO A 60 11.22 -5.76 3.92
CA PRO A 60 10.46 -6.85 4.52
C PRO A 60 9.02 -6.43 4.74
N ARG A 61 8.09 -7.36 4.48
CA ARG A 61 6.69 -7.15 4.82
C ARG A 61 6.60 -6.97 6.34
N ALA A 62 5.85 -5.96 6.77
CA ALA A 62 5.59 -5.77 8.18
C ALA A 62 4.81 -6.98 8.71
N VAL A 63 5.37 -7.66 9.72
CA VAL A 63 4.71 -8.74 10.43
C VAL A 63 4.21 -8.18 11.75
N TYR A 64 2.89 -8.23 11.93
CA TYR A 64 2.25 -7.75 13.15
C TYR A 64 1.83 -8.96 13.99
N PRO A 65 2.09 -8.94 15.32
CA PRO A 65 1.65 -10.00 16.20
C PRO A 65 0.12 -10.01 16.33
N VAL A 66 -0.42 -11.19 16.66
CA VAL A 66 -1.83 -11.35 17.05
C VAL A 66 -2.16 -10.41 18.20
N GLY A 67 -3.32 -9.76 18.12
CA GLY A 67 -3.81 -8.73 19.03
C GLY A 67 -3.38 -7.30 18.67
N GLN A 68 -2.45 -7.11 17.72
CA GLN A 68 -2.09 -5.77 17.25
C GLN A 68 -2.98 -5.32 16.10
N ARG A 69 -3.65 -4.16 16.29
CA ARG A 69 -4.47 -3.52 15.26
C ARG A 69 -3.63 -2.63 14.37
N GLN A 70 -3.87 -2.71 13.07
CA GLN A 70 -3.34 -1.79 12.06
C GLN A 70 -4.45 -0.89 11.57
N CYS A 71 -4.17 0.41 11.52
CA CYS A 71 -5.13 1.40 11.06
C CYS A 71 -4.69 1.96 9.71
N PHE A 72 -5.63 1.99 8.77
CA PHE A 72 -5.55 2.80 7.57
C PHE A 72 -6.53 3.96 7.73
N ASP A 73 -5.98 5.17 7.86
CA ASP A 73 -6.71 6.34 8.38
C ASP A 73 -7.33 6.05 9.76
N ASP A 74 -8.66 6.14 9.89
CA ASP A 74 -9.39 5.82 11.11
C ASP A 74 -10.02 4.42 11.11
N TRP A 75 -9.91 3.66 10.00
CA TRP A 75 -10.39 2.29 9.92
C TRP A 75 -9.28 1.32 10.32
N CYS A 76 -9.55 0.38 11.23
CA CYS A 76 -8.53 -0.51 11.75
C CYS A 76 -8.94 -1.98 11.65
N ILE A 77 -7.97 -2.84 11.32
CA ILE A 77 -8.08 -4.30 11.25
C ILE A 77 -6.96 -4.95 12.04
N GLY A 78 -7.25 -6.06 12.73
CA GLY A 78 -6.23 -6.87 13.39
C GLY A 78 -6.65 -8.32 13.49
N VAL A 79 -5.68 -9.23 13.50
CA VAL A 79 -5.92 -10.64 13.84
C VAL A 79 -5.98 -10.73 15.36
N VAL A 80 -7.08 -11.24 15.92
CA VAL A 80 -7.23 -11.41 17.37
C VAL A 80 -7.06 -12.85 17.82
N ASP A 81 -7.33 -13.81 16.93
CA ASP A 81 -7.10 -15.23 17.20
C ASP A 81 -6.83 -15.99 15.90
N SER A 82 -6.16 -17.14 16.02
CA SER A 82 -5.97 -18.08 14.92
C SER A 82 -5.72 -19.48 15.43
N HIS A 83 -6.49 -20.45 14.95
CA HIS A 83 -6.30 -21.86 15.28
C HIS A 83 -6.49 -22.76 14.06
N LEU A 84 -5.86 -23.93 14.12
CA LEU A 84 -5.96 -24.94 13.07
C LEU A 84 -6.90 -26.04 13.54
N GLU A 85 -8.02 -26.20 12.86
CA GLU A 85 -8.96 -27.28 13.07
C GLU A 85 -8.66 -28.44 12.11
N GLN A 86 -8.52 -29.64 12.67
CA GLN A 86 -8.38 -30.86 11.87
C GLN A 86 -9.76 -31.31 11.42
N HIS A 87 -9.99 -31.34 10.11
CA HIS A 87 -11.27 -31.70 9.52
C HIS A 87 -11.17 -33.07 8.83
N GLY A 88 -10.89 -34.11 9.61
CA GLY A 88 -10.85 -35.50 9.16
C GLY A 88 -10.03 -35.72 7.88
N GLU A 89 -10.59 -36.46 6.92
CA GLU A 89 -9.94 -36.71 5.61
C GLU A 89 -9.92 -35.48 4.69
N ALA A 90 -10.68 -34.42 5.01
CA ALA A 90 -10.73 -33.18 4.21
C ALA A 90 -9.53 -32.25 4.45
N GLY A 91 -8.63 -32.61 5.36
CA GLY A 91 -7.43 -31.85 5.70
C GLY A 91 -7.65 -30.91 6.89
N ALA A 92 -6.75 -29.93 7.05
CA ALA A 92 -6.82 -28.97 8.13
C ALA A 92 -7.37 -27.62 7.64
N ILE A 93 -8.31 -27.05 8.39
CA ILE A 93 -8.88 -25.72 8.15
C ILE A 93 -8.25 -24.77 9.16
N MET A 94 -7.75 -23.64 8.68
CA MET A 94 -7.26 -22.59 9.58
C MET A 94 -8.34 -21.54 9.77
N GLU A 95 -8.82 -21.43 10.99
CA GLU A 95 -9.73 -20.36 11.39
C GLU A 95 -8.92 -19.15 11.85
N VAL A 96 -9.31 -17.97 11.37
CA VAL A 96 -8.65 -16.70 11.69
C VAL A 96 -9.72 -15.70 12.09
N THR A 97 -9.67 -15.25 13.34
CA THR A 97 -10.59 -14.25 13.84
C THR A 97 -10.00 -12.86 13.63
N LEU A 98 -10.75 -12.01 12.93
CA LEU A 98 -10.39 -10.62 12.65
C LEU A 98 -11.25 -9.69 13.49
N GLU A 99 -10.63 -8.64 14.03
CA GLU A 99 -11.34 -7.51 14.62
C GLU A 99 -11.28 -6.32 13.66
N LEU A 100 -12.47 -5.84 13.27
CA LEU A 100 -12.67 -4.59 12.56
C LEU A 100 -13.10 -3.52 13.56
N SER A 101 -12.45 -2.37 13.57
CA SER A 101 -12.75 -1.28 14.51
C SER A 101 -12.55 0.09 13.86
N SER A 102 -13.25 1.10 14.37
CA SER A 102 -13.10 2.49 13.94
C SER A 102 -12.51 3.34 15.06
N ARG A 103 -11.48 4.11 14.75
CA ARG A 103 -10.92 5.16 15.61
C ARG A 103 -11.56 6.52 15.36
N ALA A 104 -12.37 6.64 14.30
CA ALA A 104 -13.05 7.88 13.98
C ALA A 104 -14.05 8.22 15.07
N ARG A 105 -13.96 9.45 15.61
CA ARG A 105 -14.88 9.92 16.66
C ARG A 105 -16.26 10.21 16.07
N ARG A 106 -17.09 9.16 15.94
CA ARG A 106 -18.47 9.19 15.40
C ARG A 106 -18.56 9.55 13.92
N ARG A 107 -17.53 9.29 13.12
CA ARG A 107 -17.64 9.37 11.67
C ARG A 107 -17.65 7.96 11.10
N PRO A 108 -18.59 7.65 10.21
CA PRO A 108 -18.65 6.34 9.58
C PRO A 108 -17.39 6.15 8.72
N GLN A 109 -16.73 4.99 8.88
CA GLN A 109 -15.54 4.63 8.11
C GLN A 109 -15.74 3.28 7.43
N ARG A 110 -15.17 3.16 6.22
CA ARG A 110 -15.23 1.95 5.39
C ARG A 110 -13.99 1.89 4.51
N GLU A 111 -13.39 0.71 4.40
CA GLU A 111 -12.32 0.45 3.45
C GLU A 111 -12.82 -0.47 2.33
N LEU A 112 -12.57 -0.10 1.07
CA LEU A 112 -13.06 -0.82 -0.10
C LEU A 112 -11.95 -1.68 -0.70
N GLY A 113 -12.28 -2.93 -1.04
CA GLY A 113 -11.32 -3.82 -1.69
C GLY A 113 -10.29 -4.45 -0.75
N THR A 114 -10.52 -4.40 0.56
CA THR A 114 -9.77 -5.19 1.55
C THR A 114 -9.88 -6.67 1.20
N ALA A 115 -8.73 -7.32 1.02
CA ALA A 115 -8.63 -8.76 0.82
C ALA A 115 -7.79 -9.38 1.92
N VAL A 116 -8.28 -10.47 2.50
CA VAL A 116 -7.56 -11.27 3.50
C VAL A 116 -7.32 -12.64 2.91
N TYR A 117 -6.11 -13.16 3.14
CA TYR A 117 -5.70 -14.48 2.70
C TYR A 117 -4.61 -15.00 3.63
N VAL A 118 -4.44 -16.31 3.64
CA VAL A 118 -3.39 -16.99 4.41
C VAL A 118 -2.24 -17.32 3.48
N VAL A 119 -1.01 -17.18 3.95
CA VAL A 119 0.18 -17.58 3.20
C VAL A 119 0.98 -18.56 4.05
N ASP A 120 1.36 -19.70 3.47
CA ASP A 120 2.22 -20.65 4.15
C ASP A 120 3.71 -20.29 4.05
N ARG A 121 4.58 -21.13 4.65
CA ARG A 121 6.03 -20.92 4.62
C ARG A 121 6.66 -21.02 3.22
N THR A 122 5.98 -21.67 2.27
CA THR A 122 6.41 -21.79 0.88
C THR A 122 5.96 -20.61 0.02
N GLY A 123 5.17 -19.70 0.58
CA GLY A 123 4.59 -18.56 -0.13
C GLY A 123 3.27 -18.90 -0.84
N LYS A 124 2.70 -20.08 -0.61
CA LYS A 124 1.42 -20.47 -1.21
C LYS A 124 0.28 -19.72 -0.53
N ARG A 125 -0.55 -19.06 -1.34
CA ARG A 125 -1.74 -18.31 -0.90
C ARG A 125 -2.97 -19.22 -0.82
N TYR A 126 -3.74 -19.05 0.25
CA TYR A 126 -5.01 -19.71 0.51
C TYR A 126 -6.09 -18.64 0.68
N GLU A 127 -7.13 -18.69 -0.15
CA GLU A 127 -8.27 -17.78 -0.02
C GLU A 127 -9.20 -18.24 1.10
N PRO A 128 -9.90 -17.31 1.76
CA PRO A 128 -10.94 -17.65 2.72
C PRO A 128 -12.04 -18.51 2.08
N LEU A 129 -12.54 -19.48 2.82
CA LEU A 129 -13.75 -20.19 2.44
C LEU A 129 -14.95 -19.25 2.65
N PRO A 130 -15.93 -19.21 1.73
CA PRO A 130 -17.12 -18.39 1.90
C PRO A 130 -17.98 -18.93 3.04
N GLU A 131 -18.26 -18.08 4.03
CA GLU A 131 -19.12 -18.42 5.16
C GLU A 131 -20.43 -17.60 5.12
N PRO A 132 -21.62 -18.22 5.17
CA PRO A 132 -22.90 -17.56 4.85
C PRO A 132 -23.31 -16.35 5.71
N ASN A 133 -22.63 -16.12 6.84
CA ASN A 133 -22.97 -15.05 7.79
C ASN A 133 -21.75 -14.19 8.18
N GLN A 134 -20.64 -14.29 7.44
CA GLN A 134 -19.47 -13.48 7.72
C GLN A 134 -19.75 -12.01 7.36
N PRO A 135 -19.55 -11.05 8.29
CA PRO A 135 -19.61 -9.64 7.96
C PRO A 135 -18.61 -9.33 6.85
N PRO A 136 -18.97 -8.53 5.84
CA PRO A 136 -18.03 -8.20 4.79
C PRO A 136 -16.92 -7.30 5.37
N LEU A 137 -15.71 -7.41 4.83
CA LEU A 137 -14.56 -6.63 5.29
C LEU A 137 -14.75 -5.12 5.10
N ASP A 138 -15.61 -4.74 4.16
CA ASP A 138 -15.97 -3.35 3.85
C ASP A 138 -17.26 -2.91 4.56
N VAL A 139 -17.57 -3.48 5.73
CA VAL A 139 -18.67 -3.00 6.57
C VAL A 139 -18.43 -1.55 7.00
N LEU A 140 -19.51 -0.77 7.11
CA LEU A 140 -19.48 0.59 7.62
C LEU A 140 -19.41 0.56 9.15
N LEU A 141 -18.33 1.09 9.72
CA LEU A 141 -18.05 1.17 11.16
C LEU A 141 -18.28 2.57 11.74
#